data_AF-A0A9C6WMH8-F1
#
_entry.id   AF-A0A9C6WMH8-F1
#
_cell.length_a   1.000
_cell.length_b   1.000
_cell.length_c   1.000
_cell.angle_alpha   90.00
_cell.angle_beta   90.00
_cell.angle_gamma   90.00
#
_symmetry.space_group_name_H-M   'P 1'
#
loop_
_entity.id
_entity.type
_entity.pdbx_description
1 polymer ?
#
loop_
_entity_poly.entity_id
_entity_poly.type
_entity_poly.pdbx_seq_one_letter_code
_entity_poly.pdbx_strand_id
1 'polypeptide(L)'
;LRSLQADTQSDDLLREAEQRGINFNTLLDDIIVSARKALVLAKEDSVPLPDFTEDFYQKIWPFVVHGHLHCTKGSLRSLASLKRTGDAKLAYNKGKLMVLAPIGLEELVVDYDYDASILHFGTTGNLLANVTSNSVTLAIEISLSVTGCKLKLSEAKIDDFGPIKVNLTGLYPLDTFSSVIAEKAADSLHGTIKEAAEKNLQKNLQKIIEKVPCHLPGLKDA
;
A
#
# COMPACT_ATOMS: atom_id res chain seq x y z
N LEU A 1 18.83 -35.45 1.51
CA LEU A 1 19.26 -35.41 2.93
C LEU A 1 19.38 -33.98 3.44
N ARG A 2 20.17 -33.10 2.82
CA ARG A 2 20.25 -31.66 3.23
C ARG A 2 18.93 -30.89 3.16
N SER A 3 18.06 -31.16 2.18
CA SER A 3 16.74 -30.51 2.06
C SER A 3 15.79 -30.91 3.20
N LEU A 4 15.70 -32.22 3.51
CA LEU A 4 14.87 -32.74 4.60
C LEU A 4 15.29 -32.21 5.98
N GLN A 5 16.59 -32.00 6.23
CA GLN A 5 17.08 -31.44 7.50
C GLN A 5 16.75 -29.95 7.65
N ALA A 6 16.74 -29.19 6.55
CA ALA A 6 16.38 -27.77 6.56
C ALA A 6 14.88 -27.57 6.81
N ASP A 7 14.02 -28.41 6.20
CA ASP A 7 12.57 -28.36 6.39
C ASP A 7 12.18 -28.80 7.83
N THR A 8 12.88 -29.79 8.40
CA THR A 8 12.63 -30.23 9.78
C THR A 8 13.01 -29.15 10.80
N GLN A 9 14.14 -28.46 10.58
CA GLN A 9 14.58 -27.38 11.46
C GLN A 9 13.66 -26.15 11.42
N SER A 10 13.08 -25.83 10.26
CA SER A 10 12.10 -24.75 10.17
C SER A 10 10.80 -25.08 10.90
N ASP A 11 10.31 -26.31 10.77
CA ASP A 11 9.07 -26.73 11.43
C ASP A 11 9.20 -26.74 12.95
N ASP A 12 10.36 -27.12 13.48
CA ASP A 12 10.63 -27.09 14.92
C ASP A 12 10.68 -25.66 15.47
N LEU A 13 11.30 -24.71 14.75
CA LEU A 13 11.31 -23.29 15.14
C LEU A 13 9.92 -22.65 15.08
N LEU A 14 9.14 -22.98 14.06
CA LEU A 14 7.76 -22.52 13.93
C LEU A 14 6.90 -23.05 15.08
N ARG A 15 7.01 -24.34 15.38
CA ARG A 15 6.31 -24.98 16.51
C ARG A 15 6.72 -24.40 17.85
N GLU A 16 8.01 -24.14 18.06
CA GLU A 16 8.50 -23.56 19.30
C GLU A 16 7.97 -22.13 19.50
N ALA A 17 7.92 -21.31 18.44
CA ALA A 17 7.34 -19.98 18.49
C ALA A 17 5.82 -19.99 18.74
N GLU A 18 5.08 -20.91 18.12
CA GLU A 18 3.64 -21.10 18.34
C GLU A 18 3.33 -21.60 19.76
N GLN A 19 4.07 -22.60 20.25
CA GLN A 19 3.91 -23.17 21.59
C GLN A 19 4.21 -22.16 22.71
N ARG A 20 4.99 -21.11 22.43
CA ARG A 20 5.32 -20.05 23.37
C ARG A 20 4.22 -18.99 23.52
N GLY A 21 3.10 -19.11 22.79
CA GLY A 21 1.92 -18.26 22.97
C GLY A 21 2.15 -16.80 22.55
N ILE A 22 3.13 -16.54 21.70
CA ILE A 22 3.37 -15.20 21.16
C ILE A 22 2.21 -14.84 20.24
N ASN A 23 1.43 -13.84 20.64
CA ASN A 23 0.34 -13.35 19.83
C ASN A 23 0.88 -12.35 18.79
N PHE A 24 1.28 -12.86 17.62
CA PHE A 24 1.76 -12.05 16.51
C PHE A 24 0.72 -11.03 16.01
N ASN A 25 -0.57 -11.27 16.26
CA ASN A 25 -1.61 -10.27 15.99
C ASN A 25 -1.47 -9.06 16.91
N THR A 26 -1.23 -9.25 18.20
CA THR A 26 -1.03 -8.13 19.14
C THR A 26 0.22 -7.32 18.81
N LEU A 27 1.33 -8.00 18.48
CA LEU A 27 2.55 -7.32 18.01
C LEU A 27 2.27 -6.49 16.75
N LEU A 28 1.52 -7.05 15.80
CA LEU A 28 1.14 -6.37 14.57
C LEU A 28 0.21 -5.18 14.85
N ASP A 29 -0.76 -5.34 15.73
CA ASP A 29 -1.70 -4.28 16.12
C ASP A 29 -0.93 -3.09 16.75
N ASP A 30 0.07 -3.34 17.60
CA ASP A 30 0.94 -2.31 18.18
C ASP A 30 1.80 -1.59 17.13
N ILE A 31 2.35 -2.34 16.17
CA ILE A 31 3.10 -1.78 15.02
C ILE A 31 2.18 -0.88 14.19
N ILE A 32 0.97 -1.34 13.87
CA ILE A 32 -0.02 -0.58 13.10
C ILE A 32 -0.39 0.70 13.85
N VAL A 33 -0.77 0.62 15.13
CA VAL A 33 -1.13 1.80 15.94
C VAL A 33 0.03 2.81 15.98
N SER A 34 1.26 2.34 16.12
CA SER A 34 2.44 3.19 16.14
C SER A 34 2.73 3.83 14.78
N ALA A 35 2.55 3.07 13.69
CA ALA A 35 2.70 3.57 12.32
C ALA A 35 1.66 4.65 11.99
N ARG A 36 0.39 4.43 12.34
CA ARG A 36 -0.68 5.43 12.19
C ARG A 36 -0.31 6.74 12.90
N LYS A 37 0.11 6.66 14.16
CA LYS A 37 0.54 7.85 14.94
C LYS A 37 1.73 8.55 14.28
N ALA A 38 2.70 7.80 13.79
CA ALA A 38 3.88 8.36 13.14
C ALA A 38 3.56 9.08 11.83
N LEU A 39 2.69 8.51 11.00
CA LEU A 39 2.22 9.13 9.75
C LEU A 39 1.53 10.47 10.03
N VAL A 40 0.63 10.53 11.00
CA VAL A 40 -0.06 11.75 11.40
C VAL A 40 0.91 12.80 11.96
N LEU A 41 1.78 12.42 12.91
CA LEU A 41 2.73 13.34 13.54
C LEU A 41 3.78 13.88 12.57
N ALA A 42 4.22 13.06 11.61
CA ALA A 42 5.18 13.47 10.58
C ALA A 42 4.52 14.26 9.44
N LYS A 43 3.20 14.42 9.43
CA LYS A 43 2.41 14.96 8.30
C LYS A 43 2.66 14.18 6.99
N GLU A 44 2.94 12.88 7.11
CA GLU A 44 3.14 11.95 6.00
C GLU A 44 1.87 11.13 5.70
N ASP A 45 0.74 11.47 6.34
CA ASP A 45 -0.59 10.94 5.99
C ASP A 45 -1.11 11.46 4.63
N SER A 46 -0.47 12.52 4.13
CA SER A 46 -0.66 13.07 2.79
C SER A 46 0.69 13.15 2.08
N VAL A 47 0.76 12.69 0.84
CA VAL A 47 1.99 12.67 0.05
C VAL A 47 1.72 13.28 -1.31
N PRO A 48 2.57 14.22 -1.79
CA PRO A 48 2.43 14.74 -3.15
C PRO A 48 2.67 13.64 -4.17
N LEU A 49 1.84 13.61 -5.21
CA LEU A 49 2.00 12.76 -6.38
C LEU A 49 2.54 13.60 -7.54
N PRO A 50 3.32 13.00 -8.46
CA PRO A 50 3.80 13.71 -9.64
C PRO A 50 2.64 14.12 -10.55
N ASP A 51 2.81 15.25 -11.21
CA ASP A 51 1.95 15.66 -12.31
C ASP A 51 2.07 14.64 -13.46
N PHE A 52 0.99 14.44 -14.21
CA PHE A 52 1.00 13.55 -15.36
C PHE A 52 0.17 14.11 -16.51
N THR A 53 0.47 13.60 -17.69
CA THR A 53 -0.19 13.95 -18.93
C THR A 53 -0.46 12.68 -19.72
N GLU A 54 -1.70 12.51 -20.16
CA GLU A 54 -2.16 11.37 -20.94
C GLU A 54 -2.84 11.88 -22.22
N ASP A 55 -2.27 11.53 -23.37
CA ASP A 55 -2.91 11.70 -24.67
C ASP A 55 -3.69 10.43 -25.03
N PHE A 56 -4.94 10.57 -25.48
CA PHE A 56 -5.78 9.44 -25.81
C PHE A 56 -6.57 9.65 -27.10
N TYR A 57 -6.97 8.54 -27.72
CA TYR A 57 -7.81 8.54 -28.91
C TYR A 57 -9.15 7.89 -28.60
N GLN A 58 -10.24 8.63 -28.80
CA GLN A 58 -11.60 8.13 -28.60
C GLN A 58 -12.30 7.97 -29.94
N LYS A 59 -12.90 6.80 -30.18
CA LYS A 59 -13.75 6.59 -31.34
C LYS A 59 -15.15 7.13 -31.05
N ILE A 60 -15.59 8.13 -31.81
CA ILE A 60 -16.95 8.69 -31.79
C ILE A 60 -17.47 8.56 -33.22
N TRP A 61 -18.31 7.54 -33.46
CA TRP A 61 -18.69 7.14 -34.81
C TRP A 61 -19.16 8.32 -35.68
N PRO A 62 -18.64 8.50 -36.91
CA PRO A 62 -17.64 7.70 -37.65
C PRO A 62 -16.16 8.14 -37.47
N PHE A 63 -15.86 9.04 -36.53
CA PHE A 63 -14.55 9.69 -36.37
C PHE A 63 -13.73 9.12 -35.20
N VAL A 64 -12.41 9.31 -35.26
CA VAL A 64 -11.51 9.14 -34.11
C VAL A 64 -11.05 10.53 -33.71
N VAL A 65 -11.26 10.89 -32.44
CA VAL A 65 -10.91 12.20 -31.91
C VAL A 65 -9.73 12.06 -30.95
N HIS A 66 -8.84 13.05 -31.00
CA HIS A 66 -7.73 13.16 -30.06
C HIS A 66 -8.21 13.91 -28.80
N GLY A 67 -7.82 13.38 -27.65
CA GLY A 67 -8.07 13.94 -26.34
C GLY A 67 -6.79 14.07 -25.53
N HIS A 68 -6.80 14.99 -24.59
CA HIS A 68 -5.70 15.31 -23.70
C HIS A 68 -6.23 15.35 -22.27
N LEU A 69 -5.48 14.80 -21.33
CA LEU A 69 -5.70 14.91 -19.90
C LEU A 69 -4.39 15.33 -19.24
N HIS A 70 -4.42 16.47 -18.56
CA HIS A 70 -3.31 16.95 -17.77
C HIS A 70 -3.74 17.09 -16.32
N CYS A 71 -3.07 16.38 -15.43
CA CYS A 71 -3.36 16.34 -14.00
C CYS A 71 -2.19 16.94 -13.23
N THR A 72 -2.49 17.89 -12.35
CA THR A 72 -1.50 18.61 -11.55
C THR A 72 -1.85 18.66 -10.06
N LYS A 73 -0.86 18.96 -9.24
CA LYS A 73 -1.01 19.11 -7.77
C LYS A 73 -1.61 17.87 -7.11
N GLY A 74 -1.19 16.70 -7.60
CA GLY A 74 -1.66 15.43 -7.09
C GLY A 74 -1.33 15.25 -5.61
N SER A 75 -2.25 14.67 -4.85
CA SER A 75 -1.95 14.19 -3.51
C SER A 75 -2.61 12.85 -3.21
N LEU A 76 -1.87 11.99 -2.52
CA LEU A 76 -2.33 10.72 -1.96
C LEU A 76 -2.54 10.90 -0.46
N ARG A 77 -3.74 10.58 0.03
CA ARG A 77 -4.16 10.81 1.42
C ARG A 77 -4.70 9.54 2.08
N SER A 78 -4.83 9.64 3.40
CA SER A 78 -5.37 8.59 4.28
C SER A 78 -4.45 7.37 4.43
N LEU A 79 -3.13 7.55 4.34
CA LEU A 79 -2.16 6.47 4.60
C LEU A 79 -2.19 5.98 6.04
N ALA A 80 -2.66 6.78 6.99
CA ALA A 80 -2.87 6.39 8.39
C ALA A 80 -4.13 5.53 8.60
N SER A 81 -4.86 5.19 7.54
CA SER A 81 -6.01 4.27 7.59
C SER A 81 -5.61 2.78 7.62
N LEU A 82 -4.30 2.49 7.75
CA LEU A 82 -3.71 1.15 7.80
C LEU A 82 -4.38 0.25 8.82
N LYS A 83 -4.99 -0.85 8.43
CA LYS A 83 -5.58 -1.84 9.34
C LYS A 83 -5.08 -3.23 9.05
N ARG A 84 -5.19 -4.11 10.03
CA ARG A 84 -5.04 -5.55 9.83
C ARG A 84 -6.25 -6.10 9.09
N THR A 85 -6.03 -6.99 8.12
CA THR A 85 -7.10 -7.62 7.32
C THR A 85 -7.20 -9.13 7.54
N GLY A 86 -6.29 -9.71 8.31
CA GLY A 86 -6.31 -11.10 8.73
C GLY A 86 -5.27 -11.39 9.81
N ASP A 87 -5.03 -12.66 10.10
CA ASP A 87 -4.07 -13.03 11.14
C ASP A 87 -2.63 -13.02 10.63
N ALA A 88 -1.73 -12.53 11.47
CA ALA A 88 -0.30 -12.63 11.28
C ALA A 88 0.12 -14.10 11.38
N LYS A 89 0.98 -14.53 10.47
CA LYS A 89 1.50 -15.89 10.39
C LYS A 89 3.01 -15.86 10.49
N LEU A 90 3.55 -16.85 11.18
CA LEU A 90 4.97 -17.09 11.19
C LEU A 90 5.34 -17.93 9.97
N ALA A 91 6.41 -17.56 9.29
CA ALA A 91 6.94 -18.26 8.15
C ALA A 91 8.46 -18.36 8.27
N TYR A 92 9.04 -19.42 7.72
CA TYR A 92 10.47 -19.54 7.59
C TYR A 92 10.82 -19.53 6.10
N ASN A 93 11.57 -18.52 5.66
CA ASN A 93 11.89 -18.35 4.24
C ASN A 93 13.37 -18.02 4.07
N LYS A 94 14.07 -18.76 3.21
CA LYS A 94 15.50 -18.58 2.92
C LYS A 94 16.39 -18.50 4.18
N GLY A 95 16.08 -19.30 5.20
CA GLY A 95 16.86 -19.32 6.45
C GLY A 95 16.52 -18.19 7.43
N LYS A 96 15.42 -17.47 7.22
CA LYS A 96 15.00 -16.34 8.05
C LYS A 96 13.61 -16.58 8.62
N LEU A 97 13.45 -16.30 9.90
CA LEU A 97 12.15 -16.27 10.56
C LEU A 97 11.43 -14.98 10.18
N MET A 98 10.21 -15.09 9.69
CA MET A 98 9.43 -13.98 9.17
C MET A 98 8.02 -13.97 9.73
N VAL A 99 7.50 -12.80 10.05
CA VAL A 99 6.08 -12.59 10.29
C VAL A 99 5.47 -12.04 9.01
N LEU A 100 4.51 -12.77 8.45
CA LEU A 100 3.71 -12.37 7.31
C LEU A 100 2.35 -11.90 7.81
N ALA A 101 2.00 -10.67 7.48
CA ALA A 101 0.87 -9.98 8.04
C ALA A 101 0.04 -9.37 6.90
N PRO A 102 -1.19 -9.87 6.66
CA PRO A 102 -2.11 -9.21 5.75
C PRO A 102 -2.65 -7.93 6.40
N ILE A 103 -2.33 -6.80 5.79
CA ILE A 103 -2.84 -5.48 6.15
C ILE A 103 -3.55 -4.85 4.95
N GLY A 104 -4.13 -3.68 5.15
CA GLY A 104 -4.77 -2.90 4.11
C GLY A 104 -5.00 -1.47 4.58
N LEU A 105 -5.46 -0.61 3.68
CA LEU A 105 -5.89 0.75 3.96
C LEU A 105 -7.42 0.78 3.90
N GLU A 106 -8.07 1.29 4.94
CA GLU A 106 -9.54 1.44 4.92
C GLU A 106 -9.98 2.39 3.81
N GLU A 107 -9.22 3.46 3.65
CA GLU A 107 -9.45 4.47 2.61
C GLU A 107 -8.11 4.89 2.05
N LEU A 108 -8.05 5.02 0.73
CA LEU A 108 -6.94 5.63 0.04
C LEU A 108 -7.52 6.60 -0.98
N VAL A 109 -7.28 7.87 -0.74
CA VAL A 109 -7.90 8.97 -1.47
C VAL A 109 -6.84 9.67 -2.29
N VAL A 110 -7.17 9.98 -3.53
CA VAL A 110 -6.32 10.73 -4.44
C VAL A 110 -7.07 11.94 -4.94
N ASP A 111 -6.43 13.10 -4.89
CA ASP A 111 -6.94 14.31 -5.50
C ASP A 111 -5.94 14.88 -6.50
N TYR A 112 -6.47 15.48 -7.56
CA TYR A 112 -5.73 16.22 -8.58
C TYR A 112 -6.57 17.40 -9.07
N ASP A 113 -5.91 18.49 -9.41
CA ASP A 113 -6.45 19.46 -10.36
C ASP A 113 -6.30 18.88 -11.77
N TYR A 114 -7.31 18.97 -12.63
CA TYR A 114 -7.21 18.49 -14.00
C TYR A 114 -7.62 19.53 -15.04
N ASP A 115 -6.98 19.47 -16.18
CA ASP A 115 -7.37 20.07 -17.45
C ASP A 115 -7.55 18.94 -18.46
N ALA A 116 -8.72 18.84 -19.06
CA ALA A 116 -8.98 17.85 -20.09
C ALA A 116 -9.59 18.52 -21.32
N SER A 117 -9.17 18.09 -22.49
CA SER A 117 -9.71 18.58 -23.75
C SER A 117 -9.90 17.48 -24.76
N ILE A 118 -10.97 17.56 -25.54
CA ILE A 118 -11.23 16.70 -26.70
C ILE A 118 -11.72 17.63 -27.82
N LEU A 119 -11.00 17.64 -28.96
CA LEU A 119 -11.21 18.59 -30.05
C LEU A 119 -11.18 20.05 -29.57
N HIS A 120 -12.30 20.77 -29.67
CA HIS A 120 -12.46 22.17 -29.28
C HIS A 120 -13.14 22.34 -27.91
N PHE A 121 -13.47 21.23 -27.23
CA PHE A 121 -14.11 21.25 -25.93
C PHE A 121 -13.07 20.97 -24.86
N GLY A 122 -12.84 21.97 -24.01
CA GLY A 122 -11.99 21.87 -22.82
C GLY A 122 -12.83 21.97 -21.57
N THR A 123 -12.40 21.28 -20.52
CA THR A 123 -12.96 21.36 -19.18
C THR A 123 -11.83 21.33 -18.17
N THR A 124 -12.01 22.05 -17.08
CA THR A 124 -11.11 22.00 -15.94
C THR A 124 -11.91 21.66 -14.70
N GLY A 125 -11.26 21.04 -13.73
CA GLY A 125 -11.92 20.68 -12.49
C GLY A 125 -11.02 19.94 -11.54
N ASN A 126 -11.66 19.25 -10.60
CA ASN A 126 -11.01 18.43 -9.61
C ASN A 126 -11.32 16.97 -9.92
N LEU A 127 -10.29 16.15 -9.83
CA LEU A 127 -10.38 14.70 -9.87
C LEU A 127 -10.26 14.20 -8.44
N LEU A 128 -11.22 13.39 -8.00
CA LEU A 128 -11.19 12.68 -6.73
C LEU A 128 -11.29 11.18 -6.99
N ALA A 129 -10.19 10.46 -6.81
CA ALA A 129 -10.09 9.02 -6.91
C ALA A 129 -10.15 8.38 -5.52
N ASN A 130 -10.89 7.29 -5.37
CA ASN A 130 -10.96 6.51 -4.14
C ASN A 130 -10.70 5.04 -4.42
N VAL A 131 -9.77 4.45 -3.68
CA VAL A 131 -9.54 3.00 -3.65
C VAL A 131 -10.18 2.44 -2.38
N THR A 132 -11.23 1.64 -2.57
CA THR A 132 -12.05 1.11 -1.47
C THR A 132 -11.66 -0.30 -1.02
N SER A 133 -10.86 -0.99 -1.81
CA SER A 133 -10.31 -2.31 -1.48
C SER A 133 -8.86 -2.34 -1.91
N ASN A 134 -7.99 -2.77 -1.01
CA ASN A 134 -6.59 -3.01 -1.27
C ASN A 134 -6.10 -4.06 -0.28
N SER A 135 -5.09 -4.82 -0.67
CA SER A 135 -4.40 -5.75 0.20
C SER A 135 -2.91 -5.49 0.15
N VAL A 136 -2.31 -5.41 1.34
CA VAL A 136 -0.89 -5.18 1.50
C VAL A 136 -0.31 -6.32 2.31
N THR A 137 0.70 -6.98 1.79
CA THR A 137 1.49 -7.94 2.55
C THR A 137 2.62 -7.19 3.25
N LEU A 138 2.61 -7.31 4.57
CA LEU A 138 3.70 -6.89 5.43
C LEU A 138 4.55 -8.10 5.80
N ALA A 139 5.85 -8.03 5.51
CA ALA A 139 6.81 -9.07 5.81
C ALA A 139 7.87 -8.52 6.77
N ILE A 140 7.91 -9.04 8.00
CA ILE A 140 8.83 -8.59 9.04
C ILE A 140 9.82 -9.71 9.34
N GLU A 141 11.10 -9.47 9.14
CA GLU A 141 12.17 -10.38 9.52
C GLU A 141 12.45 -10.28 11.02
N ILE A 142 12.52 -11.45 11.67
CA ILE A 142 12.93 -11.60 13.06
C ILE A 142 14.37 -12.10 13.08
N SER A 143 15.28 -11.28 13.59
CA SER A 143 16.66 -11.67 13.86
C SER A 143 16.84 -11.95 15.36
N LEU A 144 17.20 -13.19 15.69
CA LEU A 144 17.47 -13.62 17.05
C LEU A 144 18.98 -13.55 17.32
N SER A 145 19.36 -13.00 18.45
CA SER A 145 20.75 -12.93 18.91
C SER A 145 20.82 -13.23 20.40
N VAL A 146 22.03 -13.56 20.89
CA VAL A 146 22.34 -13.80 22.32
C VAL A 146 22.03 -12.59 23.21
N THR A 147 21.80 -11.41 22.62
CA THR A 147 21.52 -10.16 23.35
C THR A 147 20.07 -9.72 23.20
N GLY A 148 19.24 -10.52 22.54
CA GLY A 148 17.83 -10.23 22.29
C GLY A 148 17.43 -10.32 20.81
N CYS A 149 16.21 -9.87 20.53
CA CYS A 149 15.61 -9.92 19.20
C CYS A 149 15.62 -8.55 18.53
N LYS A 150 15.79 -8.53 17.21
CA LYS A 150 15.61 -7.35 16.35
C LYS A 150 14.59 -7.64 15.26
N LEU A 151 13.66 -6.70 15.08
CA LEU A 151 12.72 -6.71 13.97
C LEU A 151 13.26 -5.84 12.84
N LYS A 152 13.10 -6.31 11.61
CA LYS A 152 13.41 -5.53 10.42
C LYS A 152 12.26 -5.67 9.44
N LEU A 153 11.81 -4.56 8.88
CA LEU A 153 10.88 -4.61 7.76
C LEU A 153 11.60 -5.20 6.54
N SER A 154 11.14 -6.36 6.07
CA SER A 154 11.61 -6.94 4.81
C SER A 154 10.88 -6.30 3.64
N GLU A 155 9.55 -6.22 3.72
CA GLU A 155 8.71 -5.76 2.61
C GLU A 155 7.35 -5.24 3.12
N ALA A 156 6.88 -4.15 2.53
CA ALA A 156 5.50 -3.68 2.59
C ALA A 156 5.02 -3.47 1.15
N LYS A 157 4.31 -4.45 0.61
CA LYS A 157 3.95 -4.52 -0.81
C LYS A 157 2.44 -4.55 -0.97
N ILE A 158 1.94 -3.82 -1.95
CA ILE A 158 0.53 -3.87 -2.31
C ILE A 158 0.33 -5.01 -3.32
N ASP A 159 -0.36 -6.04 -2.87
CA ASP A 159 -0.63 -7.23 -3.66
C ASP A 159 -1.77 -7.01 -4.64
N ASP A 160 -2.82 -6.32 -4.18
CA ASP A 160 -4.01 -6.05 -4.97
C ASP A 160 -4.52 -4.62 -4.74
N PHE A 161 -4.96 -4.03 -5.84
CA PHE A 161 -5.66 -2.76 -5.89
C PHE A 161 -7.03 -3.02 -6.49
N GLY A 162 -8.06 -2.84 -5.67
CA GLY A 162 -9.44 -2.87 -6.14
C GLY A 162 -9.74 -1.74 -7.11
N PRO A 163 -10.97 -1.69 -7.65
CA PRO A 163 -11.36 -0.69 -8.64
C PRO A 163 -11.21 0.73 -8.07
N ILE A 164 -10.57 1.61 -8.86
CA ILE A 164 -10.41 3.03 -8.56
C ILE A 164 -11.70 3.74 -8.98
N LYS A 165 -12.41 4.32 -8.00
CA LYS A 165 -13.60 5.12 -8.28
C LYS A 165 -13.19 6.57 -8.48
N VAL A 166 -13.28 7.06 -9.71
CA VAL A 166 -12.92 8.42 -10.09
C VAL A 166 -14.18 9.28 -10.18
N ASN A 167 -14.21 10.38 -9.43
CA ASN A 167 -15.21 11.43 -9.52
C ASN A 167 -14.57 12.69 -10.11
N LEU A 168 -15.21 13.29 -11.09
CA LEU A 168 -14.73 14.49 -11.78
C LEU A 168 -15.74 15.63 -11.56
N THR A 169 -15.24 16.82 -11.23
CA THR A 169 -16.07 18.04 -11.20
C THR A 169 -15.92 18.84 -12.50
N GLY A 170 -16.76 19.86 -12.70
CA GLY A 170 -16.64 20.80 -13.84
C GLY A 170 -17.25 20.31 -15.14
N LEU A 171 -17.92 19.15 -15.12
CA LEU A 171 -18.48 18.52 -16.30
C LEU A 171 -19.94 18.97 -16.51
N TYR A 172 -20.17 19.80 -17.52
CA TYR A 172 -21.51 20.24 -17.94
C TYR A 172 -21.60 20.21 -19.47
N PRO A 173 -22.63 19.62 -20.10
CA PRO A 173 -23.37 18.38 -19.83
C PRO A 173 -22.93 17.30 -20.84
N LEU A 174 -21.93 16.50 -20.50
CA LEU A 174 -21.27 15.60 -21.45
C LEU A 174 -20.94 14.25 -20.79
N ASP A 175 -21.98 13.48 -20.43
CA ASP A 175 -21.86 12.21 -19.70
C ASP A 175 -20.97 11.16 -20.41
N THR A 176 -20.94 11.17 -21.75
CA THR A 176 -20.09 10.24 -22.52
C THR A 176 -18.61 10.61 -22.45
N PHE A 177 -18.28 11.88 -22.24
CA PHE A 177 -16.89 12.35 -22.22
C PHE A 177 -16.27 12.16 -20.83
N SER A 178 -17.07 12.30 -19.78
CA SER A 178 -16.62 12.12 -18.40
C SER A 178 -16.18 10.69 -18.11
N SER A 179 -16.89 9.69 -18.64
CA SER A 179 -16.53 8.28 -18.43
C SER A 179 -15.19 7.92 -19.06
N VAL A 180 -14.89 8.46 -20.25
CA VAL A 180 -13.61 8.21 -20.94
C VAL A 180 -12.45 8.85 -20.18
N ILE A 181 -12.60 10.09 -19.74
CA ILE A 181 -11.57 10.79 -18.95
C ILE A 181 -11.36 10.07 -17.61
N ALA A 182 -12.44 9.66 -16.94
CA ALA A 182 -12.37 8.92 -15.68
C ALA A 182 -11.65 7.57 -15.83
N GLU A 183 -11.93 6.82 -16.90
CA GLU A 183 -11.26 5.56 -17.23
C GLU A 183 -9.77 5.79 -17.48
N LYS A 184 -9.42 6.76 -18.34
CA LYS A 184 -8.01 7.08 -18.61
C LYS A 184 -7.26 7.53 -17.37
N ALA A 185 -7.87 8.40 -16.57
CA ALA A 185 -7.25 8.80 -15.32
C ALA A 185 -7.07 7.62 -14.36
N ALA A 186 -8.04 6.70 -14.25
CA ALA A 186 -7.89 5.51 -13.41
C ALA A 186 -6.72 4.63 -13.87
N ASP A 187 -6.58 4.41 -15.18
CA ASP A 187 -5.48 3.64 -15.77
C ASP A 187 -4.11 4.27 -15.47
N SER A 188 -3.96 5.57 -15.71
CA SER A 188 -2.70 6.30 -15.44
C SER A 188 -2.37 6.32 -13.94
N LEU A 189 -3.38 6.50 -13.09
CA LEU A 189 -3.20 6.62 -11.65
C LEU A 189 -2.81 5.30 -10.99
N HIS A 190 -3.21 4.15 -11.52
CA HIS A 190 -3.01 2.86 -10.86
C HIS A 190 -1.53 2.62 -10.50
N GLY A 191 -0.60 2.81 -11.45
CA GLY A 191 0.84 2.63 -11.21
C GLY A 191 1.40 3.66 -10.22
N THR A 192 1.07 4.94 -10.40
CA THR A 192 1.56 6.05 -9.56
C THR A 192 1.09 5.93 -8.11
N ILE A 193 -0.19 5.58 -7.90
CA ILE A 193 -0.76 5.36 -6.56
C ILE A 193 -0.04 4.20 -5.88
N LYS A 194 0.14 3.08 -6.60
CA LYS A 194 0.80 1.89 -6.06
C LYS A 194 2.22 2.20 -5.58
N GLU A 195 3.05 2.78 -6.45
CA GLU A 195 4.43 3.10 -6.11
C GLU A 195 4.53 4.10 -4.96
N ALA A 196 3.70 5.15 -4.98
CA ALA A 196 3.70 6.17 -3.92
C ALA A 196 3.25 5.59 -2.58
N ALA A 197 2.22 4.75 -2.56
CA ALA A 197 1.74 4.08 -1.36
C ALA A 197 2.79 3.10 -0.81
N GLU A 198 3.31 2.18 -1.62
CA GLU A 198 4.35 1.22 -1.21
C GLU A 198 5.58 1.92 -0.64
N LYS A 199 6.09 2.94 -1.32
CA LYS A 199 7.27 3.68 -0.87
C LYS A 199 7.06 4.35 0.49
N ASN A 200 5.91 4.98 0.70
CA ASN A 200 5.61 5.66 1.97
C ASN A 200 5.32 4.69 3.10
N LEU A 201 4.61 3.59 2.81
CA LEU A 201 4.39 2.51 3.76
C LEU A 201 5.72 1.88 4.19
N GLN A 202 6.57 1.50 3.24
CA GLN A 202 7.90 0.95 3.51
C GLN A 202 8.72 1.89 4.40
N LYS A 203 8.83 3.17 4.02
CA LYS A 203 9.59 4.18 4.77
C LYS A 203 9.09 4.35 6.20
N ASN A 204 7.78 4.48 6.41
CA ASN A 204 7.22 4.76 7.73
C ASN A 204 7.16 3.52 8.62
N LEU A 205 6.81 2.36 8.07
CA LEU A 205 6.80 1.11 8.80
C LEU A 205 8.22 0.70 9.20
N GLN A 206 9.22 0.89 8.34
CA GLN A 206 10.61 0.59 8.69
C GLN A 206 11.08 1.40 9.90
N LYS A 207 10.84 2.73 9.92
CA LYS A 207 11.20 3.60 11.05
C LYS A 207 10.56 3.18 12.37
N ILE A 208 9.38 2.57 12.32
CA ILE A 208 8.62 2.15 13.50
C ILE A 208 9.06 0.78 13.96
N ILE A 209 9.11 -0.19 13.04
CA ILE A 209 9.50 -1.57 13.33
C ILE A 209 10.91 -1.64 13.96
N GLU A 210 11.85 -0.81 13.49
CA GLU A 210 13.20 -0.74 14.07
C GLU A 210 13.24 -0.23 15.53
N LYS A 211 12.18 0.45 15.99
CA LYS A 211 12.06 1.00 17.36
C LYS A 211 11.19 0.15 18.27
N VAL A 212 10.37 -0.75 17.71
CA VAL A 212 9.51 -1.63 18.51
C VAL A 212 10.41 -2.61 19.26
N PRO A 213 10.37 -2.63 20.60
CA PRO A 213 11.12 -3.62 21.36
C PRO A 213 10.57 -4.99 21.02
N CYS A 214 11.43 -5.85 20.46
CA CYS A 214 11.06 -7.23 20.19
C CYS A 214 11.03 -7.98 21.52
N HIS A 215 9.85 -8.06 22.14
CA HIS A 215 9.65 -8.87 23.34
C HIS A 215 9.20 -10.27 22.91
N LEU A 216 10.16 -11.19 22.79
CA LEU A 216 9.88 -12.62 22.62
C LEU A 216 10.07 -13.32 23.98
N PRO A 217 9.03 -13.43 24.81
CA PRO A 217 9.14 -14.13 26.07
C PRO A 217 9.52 -15.60 25.81
N GLY A 218 10.56 -16.08 26.47
CA GLY A 218 10.95 -17.50 26.46
C GLY A 218 12.01 -17.91 25.45
N LEU A 219 12.50 -17.01 24.58
CA LEU A 219 13.70 -17.26 23.76
C LEU A 219 14.95 -16.98 24.61
N LYS A 220 15.19 -17.84 25.60
CA LYS A 220 16.48 -17.83 26.31
C LYS A 220 17.55 -18.22 25.32
N ASP A 221 18.64 -17.45 25.36
CA ASP A 221 19.87 -17.66 24.64
C ASP A 221 20.25 -19.15 24.69
N ALA A 222 20.31 -19.77 23.51
CA ALA A 222 20.96 -21.06 23.34
C ALA A 222 22.47 -20.88 23.47
#